data_AF-A0A2G8K050-F1
#
_entry.id   AF-A0A2G8K050-F1
#
_cell.length_a   1.000
_cell.length_b   1.000
_cell.length_c   1.000
_cell.angle_alpha   90.00
_cell.angle_beta   90.00
_cell.angle_gamma   90.00
#
_symmetry.space_group_name_H-M   'P 1'
#
loop_
_entity.id
_entity.type
_entity.pdbx_description
1 polymer ?
#
loop_
_entity_poly.entity_id
_entity_poly.type
_entity_poly.pdbx_seq_one_letter_code
_entity_poly.pdbx_strand_id
1 'polypeptide(L)'
;SAITIFPPRTDGEHDFRVWNPQLIRYACYKQPDGKLIGDPANLEFTEVCQKLGWKGSGGAWDILPLVLQANGQDPEVYDIPQELILEVHMSHPNYDWFADLGLRWYALPAVSCIMLDLGGLQFTGIPFNGWYMETEIGARDFCDENRLNMCETIARKMGLDVSTNATLWKDKAVVEANVAVMHSFQKANVTITDHHSASESFLKHMENEQRLRGGCPADWVWIVPPISGSITPVFHQEMLSYNLKPSYEYQEEPWRTHVFKTAEEGQKKKRRKLLTFKEVAKAVKFSAKLMGKALAKRIKATILYASETGRSEKYAKVLCEIFKHAFDAKVLCMEDYDPVHLEHETLLLVVTSTFGNGDPPENGEEFGRFLMELRRDHTGSEDRPRARNHQTGKLTRAKGESHFICFYRVILRALNNNGSQRSPPIPDPPPS
;
A
#
# COMPACT_ATOMS: atom_id res chain seq x y z
N SER A 1 -0.21 -0.02 -1.61
CA SER A 1 -1.35 -0.55 -0.86
C SER A 1 -0.98 -1.87 -0.20
N ALA A 2 -1.44 -2.11 1.02
CA ALA A 2 -1.20 -3.35 1.76
C ALA A 2 -2.39 -3.68 2.67
N ILE A 3 -2.49 -4.94 3.10
CA ILE A 3 -3.45 -5.42 4.09
C ILE A 3 -2.76 -6.39 5.04
N THR A 4 -3.06 -6.29 6.35
CA THR A 4 -2.64 -7.27 7.36
C THR A 4 -3.88 -7.99 7.86
N ILE A 5 -3.91 -9.32 7.73
CA ILE A 5 -5.06 -10.14 8.13
C ILE A 5 -4.72 -10.91 9.42
N PHE A 6 -5.39 -10.59 10.52
CA PHE A 6 -5.30 -11.32 11.79
C PHE A 6 -6.16 -12.60 11.77
N PRO A 7 -6.06 -13.49 12.78
CA PRO A 7 -6.86 -14.73 12.80
C PRO A 7 -8.37 -14.50 12.61
N PRO A 8 -9.08 -15.41 11.93
CA PRO A 8 -10.53 -15.30 11.76
C PRO A 8 -11.25 -15.51 13.08
N ARG A 9 -12.45 -14.94 13.18
CA ARG A 9 -13.42 -15.18 14.26
C ARG A 9 -13.73 -16.68 14.37
N THR A 10 -13.83 -17.14 15.61
CA THR A 10 -14.23 -18.51 15.94
C THR A 10 -15.65 -18.55 16.52
N ASP A 11 -15.80 -18.25 17.81
CA ASP A 11 -17.02 -18.35 18.59
C ASP A 11 -17.63 -16.97 18.91
N GLY A 12 -17.03 -15.90 18.39
CA GLY A 12 -17.40 -14.51 18.67
C GLY A 12 -16.84 -13.96 20.00
N GLU A 13 -16.26 -14.82 20.85
CA GLU A 13 -15.67 -14.41 22.14
C GLU A 13 -14.15 -14.22 22.05
N HIS A 14 -13.51 -14.68 20.98
CA HIS A 14 -12.05 -14.70 20.79
C HIS A 14 -11.56 -13.85 19.62
N ASP A 15 -12.27 -12.77 19.32
CA ASP A 15 -11.92 -11.88 18.20
C ASP A 15 -10.54 -11.21 18.36
N PHE A 16 -9.92 -10.93 17.21
CA PHE A 16 -8.81 -10.00 17.08
C PHE A 16 -9.34 -8.70 16.48
N ARG A 17 -9.18 -7.58 17.17
CA ARG A 17 -9.72 -6.28 16.74
C ARG A 17 -8.65 -5.19 16.91
N VAL A 18 -8.56 -4.30 15.93
CA VAL A 18 -7.98 -2.98 16.13
C VAL A 18 -9.15 -2.06 16.46
N TRP A 19 -9.16 -1.47 17.66
CA TRP A 19 -10.28 -0.62 18.05
C TRP A 19 -10.29 0.70 17.27
N ASN A 20 -9.11 1.20 16.89
CA ASN A 20 -8.99 2.41 16.12
C ASN A 20 -9.79 2.33 14.79
N PRO A 21 -10.51 3.40 14.40
CA PRO A 21 -11.11 3.50 13.06
C PRO A 21 -10.10 3.45 11.92
N GLN A 22 -8.97 4.14 12.10
CA GLN A 22 -7.80 4.08 11.22
C GLN A 22 -6.54 3.92 12.08
N LEU A 23 -5.47 3.33 11.53
CA LEU A 23 -4.23 3.10 12.28
C LEU A 23 -3.59 4.40 12.79
N ILE A 24 -3.64 5.46 11.98
CA ILE A 24 -3.13 6.78 12.35
C ILE A 24 -4.32 7.74 12.32
N ARG A 25 -4.56 8.44 13.43
CA ARG A 25 -5.53 9.53 13.55
C ARG A 25 -5.06 10.52 14.61
N TYR A 26 -5.45 11.78 14.47
CA TYR A 26 -5.23 12.78 15.50
C TYR A 26 -6.27 12.69 16.62
N ALA A 27 -5.85 12.90 17.86
CA ALA A 27 -6.72 12.93 19.03
C ALA A 27 -7.59 14.20 19.06
N CYS A 28 -8.55 14.22 19.98
CA CYS A 28 -9.34 15.41 20.29
C CYS A 28 -9.61 15.54 21.77
N TYR A 29 -9.46 16.77 22.28
CA TYR A 29 -9.60 17.11 23.67
C TYR A 29 -10.65 18.20 23.85
N LYS A 30 -11.62 17.93 24.72
CA LYS A 30 -12.59 18.93 25.17
C LYS A 30 -11.98 19.77 26.29
N GLN A 31 -11.89 21.07 26.04
CA GLN A 31 -11.42 22.06 27.01
C GLN A 31 -12.53 22.42 28.02
N PRO A 32 -12.17 23.00 29.19
CA PRO A 32 -13.15 23.40 30.20
C PRO A 32 -14.20 24.41 29.71
N ASP A 33 -13.85 25.26 28.73
CA ASP A 33 -14.75 26.24 28.10
C ASP A 33 -15.66 25.62 27.02
N GLY A 34 -15.55 24.31 26.78
CA GLY A 34 -16.30 23.57 25.76
C GLY A 34 -15.66 23.57 24.38
N LYS A 35 -14.55 24.30 24.16
CA LYS A 35 -13.81 24.29 22.90
C LYS A 35 -13.14 22.92 22.69
N LEU A 36 -13.08 22.47 21.45
CA LEU A 36 -12.35 21.26 21.07
C LEU A 36 -10.96 21.63 20.52
N ILE A 37 -9.95 20.86 20.92
CA ILE A 37 -8.59 20.92 20.38
C ILE A 37 -8.30 19.58 19.70
N GLY A 38 -7.83 19.63 18.44
CA GLY A 38 -7.56 18.44 17.63
C GLY A 38 -8.69 18.15 16.65
N ASP A 39 -8.94 16.88 16.36
CA ASP A 39 -9.93 16.43 15.37
C ASP A 39 -11.27 16.03 16.04
N PRO A 40 -12.34 16.86 15.97
CA PRO A 40 -13.60 16.58 16.66
C PRO A 40 -14.23 15.21 16.38
N ALA A 41 -13.98 14.61 15.21
CA ALA A 41 -14.48 13.26 14.91
C ALA A 41 -13.85 12.16 15.79
N ASN A 42 -12.79 12.47 16.52
CA ASN A 42 -12.08 11.53 17.39
C ASN A 42 -12.36 11.73 18.88
N LEU A 43 -13.26 12.63 19.28
CA LEU A 43 -13.50 12.93 20.69
C LEU A 43 -13.84 11.68 21.51
N GLU A 44 -14.87 10.93 21.09
CA GLU A 44 -15.32 9.72 21.81
C GLU A 44 -14.17 8.70 21.95
N PHE A 45 -13.46 8.41 20.85
CA PHE A 45 -12.38 7.43 20.87
C PHE A 45 -11.16 7.92 21.66
N THR A 46 -10.89 9.22 21.68
CA THR A 46 -9.85 9.82 22.54
C THR A 46 -10.19 9.60 24.01
N GLU A 47 -11.45 9.81 24.40
CA GLU A 47 -11.91 9.54 25.77
C GLU A 47 -11.80 8.05 26.14
N VAL A 48 -12.06 7.14 25.18
CA VAL A 48 -11.83 5.69 25.36
C VAL A 48 -10.35 5.43 25.62
N CYS A 49 -9.44 6.00 24.82
CA CYS A 49 -8.00 5.86 25.02
C CYS A 49 -7.57 6.39 26.41
N GLN A 50 -8.09 7.55 26.83
CA GLN A 50 -7.81 8.14 28.14
C GLN A 50 -8.31 7.25 29.30
N LYS A 51 -9.50 6.65 29.17
CA LYS A 51 -10.03 5.68 30.15
C LYS A 51 -9.17 4.42 30.26
N LEU A 52 -8.54 4.00 29.17
CA LEU A 52 -7.58 2.90 29.14
C LEU A 52 -6.18 3.30 29.64
N GLY A 53 -6.00 4.55 30.09
CA GLY A 53 -4.78 5.04 30.73
C GLY A 53 -3.82 5.79 29.80
N TRP A 54 -4.18 6.00 28.53
CA TRP A 54 -3.39 6.82 27.62
C TRP A 54 -3.38 8.29 28.04
N LYS A 55 -2.25 8.96 27.84
CA LYS A 55 -2.08 10.39 28.12
C LYS A 55 -1.36 11.06 26.95
N GLY A 56 -2.11 11.73 26.10
CA GLY A 56 -1.52 12.61 25.08
C GLY A 56 -0.99 13.92 25.67
N SER A 57 -0.39 14.76 24.82
CA SER A 57 0.14 16.06 25.22
C SER A 57 -0.95 17.12 25.44
N GLY A 58 -2.15 16.89 24.91
CA GLY A 58 -3.24 17.85 24.86
C GLY A 58 -3.20 18.76 23.61
N GLY A 59 -2.32 18.46 22.66
CA GLY A 59 -2.10 19.25 21.45
C GLY A 59 -3.06 18.89 20.31
N ALA A 60 -3.21 19.81 19.34
CA ALA A 60 -4.11 19.62 18.19
C ALA A 60 -3.68 18.51 17.22
N TRP A 61 -2.45 18.02 17.34
CA TRP A 61 -1.83 17.07 16.41
C TRP A 61 -1.28 15.85 17.15
N ASP A 62 -1.81 15.55 18.33
CA ASP A 62 -1.44 14.34 19.06
C ASP A 62 -1.91 13.11 18.28
N ILE A 63 -1.00 12.18 18.00
CA ILE A 63 -1.35 10.90 17.38
C ILE A 63 -1.97 9.99 18.43
N LEU A 64 -3.15 9.45 18.13
CA LEU A 64 -3.82 8.46 18.98
C LEU A 64 -2.98 7.16 19.07
N PRO A 65 -3.00 6.48 20.23
CA PRO A 65 -2.32 5.20 20.37
C PRO A 65 -3.10 4.11 19.62
N LEU A 66 -2.45 3.00 19.31
CA LEU A 66 -3.13 1.78 18.90
C LEU A 66 -3.77 1.12 20.12
N VAL A 67 -5.06 0.81 20.02
CA VAL A 67 -5.83 0.06 21.01
C VAL A 67 -6.14 -1.30 20.41
N LEU A 68 -5.40 -2.32 20.87
CA LEU A 68 -5.34 -3.64 20.24
C LEU A 68 -5.95 -4.70 21.13
N GLN A 69 -6.92 -5.43 20.59
CA GLN A 69 -7.55 -6.57 21.24
C GLN A 69 -7.12 -7.85 20.54
N ALA A 70 -6.57 -8.79 21.31
CA ALA A 70 -6.14 -10.09 20.81
C ALA A 70 -6.91 -11.22 21.52
N ASN A 71 -7.45 -12.15 20.74
CA ASN A 71 -8.12 -13.35 21.24
C ASN A 71 -9.15 -13.06 22.35
N GLY A 72 -9.98 -12.03 22.14
CA GLY A 72 -11.04 -11.64 23.08
C GLY A 72 -10.58 -11.19 24.47
N GLN A 73 -9.30 -10.85 24.65
CA GLN A 73 -8.85 -10.23 25.90
C GLN A 73 -9.23 -8.75 25.94
N ASP A 74 -9.10 -8.13 27.11
CA ASP A 74 -9.21 -6.67 27.21
C ASP A 74 -8.15 -6.02 26.31
N PRO A 75 -8.45 -4.87 25.70
CA PRO A 75 -7.52 -4.23 24.79
C PRO A 75 -6.29 -3.70 25.55
N GLU A 76 -5.17 -3.67 24.85
CA GLU A 76 -3.93 -3.06 25.31
C GLU A 76 -3.60 -1.83 24.45
N VAL A 77 -3.02 -0.82 25.08
CA VAL A 77 -2.71 0.49 24.47
C VAL A 77 -1.23 0.56 24.13
N TYR A 78 -0.92 0.95 22.89
CA TYR A 78 0.44 1.05 22.36
C TYR A 78 0.63 2.37 21.62
N ASP A 79 1.60 3.19 22.03
CA ASP A 79 1.99 4.35 21.22
C ASP A 79 2.68 3.89 19.94
N ILE A 80 2.40 4.59 18.83
CA ILE A 80 3.07 4.36 17.55
C ILE A 80 4.43 5.06 17.61
N PRO A 81 5.54 4.37 17.32
CA PRO A 81 6.85 5.01 17.22
C PRO A 81 6.83 6.15 16.20
N GLN A 82 7.29 7.34 16.61
CA GLN A 82 7.18 8.57 15.82
C GLN A 82 7.89 8.48 14.48
N GLU A 83 8.98 7.71 14.39
CA GLU A 83 9.73 7.45 13.17
C GLU A 83 8.94 6.67 12.10
N LEU A 84 7.84 6.03 12.48
CA LEU A 84 6.93 5.33 11.55
C LEU A 84 5.82 6.24 11.02
N ILE A 85 5.69 7.45 11.57
CA ILE A 85 4.60 8.38 11.25
C ILE A 85 5.16 9.44 10.30
N LEU A 86 4.81 9.32 9.03
CA LEU A 86 5.08 10.36 8.05
C LEU A 86 3.94 11.38 8.05
N GLU A 87 4.25 12.62 8.43
CA GLU A 87 3.33 13.76 8.31
C GLU A 87 3.76 14.69 7.17
N VAL A 88 2.78 15.26 6.48
CA VAL A 88 2.97 16.31 5.47
C VAL A 88 2.49 17.63 6.06
N HIS A 89 3.39 18.61 6.19
CA HIS A 89 3.06 19.96 6.57
C HIS A 89 2.51 20.74 5.38
N MET A 90 1.39 21.44 5.60
CA MET A 90 0.67 22.11 4.52
C MET A 90 1.28 23.47 4.21
N SER A 91 1.45 23.72 2.92
CA SER A 91 1.88 24.99 2.33
C SER A 91 1.15 25.20 1.01
N HIS A 92 0.98 26.44 0.61
CA HIS A 92 0.28 26.78 -0.62
C HIS A 92 1.26 27.35 -1.67
N PRO A 93 1.10 27.04 -2.96
CA PRO A 93 2.02 27.54 -4.01
C PRO A 93 1.93 29.06 -4.20
N ASN A 94 0.78 29.66 -3.90
CA ASN A 94 0.52 31.10 -4.13
C ASN A 94 0.25 31.91 -2.86
N TYR A 95 0.14 31.25 -1.70
CA TYR A 95 -0.24 31.90 -0.44
C TYR A 95 0.74 31.53 0.68
N ASP A 96 1.79 32.33 0.86
CA ASP A 96 2.83 32.08 1.86
C ASP A 96 2.26 31.93 3.28
N TRP A 97 1.22 32.73 3.60
CA TRP A 97 0.52 32.69 4.90
C TRP A 97 -0.14 31.35 5.23
N PHE A 98 -0.32 30.46 4.24
CA PHE A 98 -0.96 29.16 4.47
C PHE A 98 -0.13 28.28 5.39
N ALA A 99 1.21 28.35 5.29
CA ALA A 99 2.11 27.62 6.18
C ALA A 99 1.96 28.05 7.64
N ASP A 100 1.62 29.32 7.89
CA ASP A 100 1.40 29.87 9.23
C ASP A 100 0.14 29.33 9.91
N LEU A 101 -0.77 28.68 9.16
CA LEU A 101 -1.90 27.96 9.76
C LEU A 101 -1.46 26.72 10.55
N GLY A 102 -0.23 26.23 10.32
CA GLY A 102 0.31 25.07 11.02
C GLY A 102 -0.43 23.76 10.74
N LEU A 103 -1.19 23.71 9.64
CA LEU A 103 -1.91 22.51 9.22
C LEU A 103 -0.92 21.42 8.79
N ARG A 104 -1.21 20.18 9.18
CA ARG A 104 -0.48 18.99 8.74
C ARG A 104 -1.40 17.79 8.72
N TRP A 105 -1.03 16.76 7.95
CA TRP A 105 -1.79 15.52 7.90
C TRP A 105 -0.86 14.32 7.74
N TYR A 106 -1.23 13.19 8.35
CA TYR A 106 -0.48 11.96 8.19
C TYR A 106 -0.62 11.43 6.76
N ALA A 107 0.43 10.83 6.22
CA ALA A 107 0.50 10.44 4.80
C ALA A 107 -0.25 9.13 4.46
N LEU A 108 -0.60 8.33 5.48
CA LEU A 108 -1.07 6.96 5.29
C LEU A 108 -2.54 6.79 5.72
N PRO A 109 -3.50 6.71 4.77
CA PRO A 109 -4.89 6.37 5.07
C PRO A 109 -5.01 4.86 5.26
N ALA A 110 -5.07 4.41 6.51
CA ALA A 110 -5.13 3.00 6.85
C ALA A 110 -6.38 2.66 7.67
N VAL A 111 -7.45 2.21 7.00
CA VAL A 111 -8.70 1.78 7.66
C VAL A 111 -8.44 0.53 8.48
N SER A 112 -8.93 0.50 9.72
CA SER A 112 -8.67 -0.60 10.66
C SER A 112 -9.90 -1.13 11.38
N CYS A 113 -11.06 -0.50 11.25
CA CYS A 113 -12.28 -0.87 11.97
C CYS A 113 -13.28 -1.74 11.20
N ILE A 114 -12.99 -2.16 9.97
CA ILE A 114 -13.91 -3.01 9.19
C ILE A 114 -13.49 -4.49 9.23
N MET A 115 -14.38 -5.38 8.81
CA MET A 115 -14.20 -6.83 8.78
C MET A 115 -14.11 -7.33 7.34
N LEU A 116 -13.32 -8.38 7.07
CA LEU A 116 -13.35 -9.11 5.80
C LEU A 116 -14.21 -10.36 5.94
N ASP A 117 -15.22 -10.50 5.07
CA ASP A 117 -16.00 -11.73 4.89
C ASP A 117 -15.50 -12.47 3.64
N LEU A 118 -14.98 -13.69 3.83
CA LEU A 118 -14.36 -14.49 2.78
C LEU A 118 -14.79 -15.95 2.94
N GLY A 119 -15.72 -16.39 2.09
CA GLY A 119 -16.15 -17.79 2.03
C GLY A 119 -16.78 -18.30 3.34
N GLY A 120 -17.50 -17.42 4.06
CA GLY A 120 -18.10 -17.73 5.36
C GLY A 120 -17.16 -17.56 6.56
N LEU A 121 -15.87 -17.29 6.33
CA LEU A 121 -14.94 -16.88 7.38
C LEU A 121 -15.02 -15.37 7.58
N GLN A 122 -15.00 -14.95 8.84
CA GLN A 122 -15.02 -13.55 9.24
C GLN A 122 -13.68 -13.16 9.85
N PHE A 123 -12.98 -12.19 9.27
CA PHE A 123 -11.72 -11.67 9.80
C PHE A 123 -11.96 -10.27 10.35
N THR A 124 -12.05 -10.14 11.67
CA THR A 124 -12.51 -8.94 12.37
C THR A 124 -11.42 -7.90 12.64
N GLY A 125 -10.15 -8.29 12.44
CA GLY A 125 -8.98 -7.43 12.46
C GLY A 125 -8.26 -7.51 11.12
N ILE A 126 -8.47 -6.52 10.26
CA ILE A 126 -7.91 -6.49 8.90
C ILE A 126 -7.46 -5.09 8.47
N PRO A 127 -6.53 -4.42 9.19
CA PRO A 127 -6.11 -3.10 8.76
C PRO A 127 -5.50 -3.12 7.36
N PHE A 128 -5.95 -2.21 6.50
CA PHE A 128 -5.44 -2.05 5.13
C PHE A 128 -5.32 -0.58 4.76
N ASN A 129 -4.47 -0.30 3.77
CA ASN A 129 -4.23 1.05 3.30
C ASN A 129 -4.10 1.12 1.77
N GLY A 130 -4.44 2.31 1.25
CA GLY A 130 -4.05 2.79 -0.06
C GLY A 130 -3.14 4.00 0.07
N TRP A 131 -3.45 5.01 -0.72
CA TRP A 131 -2.93 6.37 -0.61
C TRP A 131 -4.12 7.34 -0.72
N TYR A 132 -3.95 8.57 -0.29
CA TYR A 132 -5.02 9.56 -0.26
C TYR A 132 -5.44 10.00 -1.66
N MET A 133 -6.75 10.22 -1.82
CA MET A 133 -7.28 11.25 -2.71
C MET A 133 -7.33 12.57 -1.93
N GLU A 134 -6.88 13.66 -2.54
CA GLU A 134 -6.72 14.95 -1.87
C GLU A 134 -7.98 15.49 -1.20
N THR A 135 -9.14 15.23 -1.79
CA THR A 135 -10.43 15.70 -1.27
C THR A 135 -10.82 15.07 0.06
N GLU A 136 -10.25 13.90 0.40
CA GLU A 136 -10.38 13.33 1.75
C GLU A 136 -9.81 14.29 2.81
N ILE A 137 -8.67 14.91 2.52
CA ILE A 137 -8.00 15.83 3.44
C ILE A 137 -8.55 17.25 3.27
N GLY A 138 -8.44 17.82 2.06
CA GLY A 138 -8.70 19.23 1.80
C GLY A 138 -10.17 19.61 1.95
N ALA A 139 -11.08 18.75 1.51
CA ALA A 139 -12.52 18.99 1.66
C ALA A 139 -13.07 18.43 2.97
N ARG A 140 -12.82 17.14 3.28
CA ARG A 140 -13.46 16.51 4.45
C ARG A 140 -12.73 16.80 5.76
N ASP A 141 -11.45 16.44 5.87
CA ASP A 141 -10.71 16.60 7.13
C ASP A 141 -10.53 18.07 7.53
N PHE A 142 -10.23 18.95 6.57
CA PHE A 142 -9.98 20.36 6.83
C PHE A 142 -11.24 21.21 6.84
N CYS A 143 -12.19 20.99 5.92
CA CYS A 143 -13.29 21.93 5.70
C CYS A 143 -14.65 21.49 6.27
N ASP A 144 -14.87 20.22 6.62
CA ASP A 144 -16.13 19.83 7.27
C ASP A 144 -16.29 20.55 8.63
N GLU A 145 -17.50 21.04 8.90
CA GLU A 145 -17.82 21.82 10.11
C GLU A 145 -17.69 20.98 11.41
N ASN A 146 -17.83 19.65 11.29
CA ASN A 146 -17.64 18.69 12.38
C ASN A 146 -16.22 18.09 12.41
N ARG A 147 -15.27 18.68 11.67
CA ARG A 147 -13.84 18.31 11.64
C ARG A 147 -12.99 19.53 12.02
N LEU A 148 -11.91 19.85 11.30
CA LEU A 148 -11.09 21.02 11.63
C LEU A 148 -11.76 22.37 11.31
N ASN A 149 -12.82 22.37 10.50
CA ASN A 149 -13.63 23.56 10.17
C ASN A 149 -12.81 24.80 9.74
N MET A 150 -11.86 24.60 8.82
CA MET A 150 -10.91 25.62 8.39
C MET A 150 -11.43 26.53 7.27
N CYS A 151 -12.60 26.23 6.71
CA CYS A 151 -13.11 26.91 5.50
C CYS A 151 -13.20 28.44 5.69
N GLU A 152 -13.77 28.91 6.79
CA GLU A 152 -13.90 30.35 7.08
C GLU A 152 -12.54 31.01 7.35
N THR A 153 -11.65 30.33 8.08
CA THR A 153 -10.30 30.81 8.37
C THR A 153 -9.50 31.04 7.09
N ILE A 154 -9.55 30.07 6.16
CA ILE A 154 -8.90 30.15 4.86
C ILE A 154 -9.51 31.31 4.04
N ALA A 155 -10.83 31.41 3.97
CA ALA A 155 -11.52 32.46 3.22
C ALA A 155 -11.16 33.88 3.72
N ARG A 156 -11.10 34.07 5.04
CA ARG A 156 -10.70 35.35 5.65
C ARG A 156 -9.25 35.70 5.35
N LYS A 157 -8.34 34.72 5.37
CA LYS A 157 -6.92 34.92 5.00
C LYS A 157 -6.73 35.23 3.53
N MET A 158 -7.62 34.72 2.67
CA MET A 158 -7.68 35.09 1.25
C MET A 158 -8.29 36.48 1.00
N GLY A 159 -8.83 37.15 2.03
CA GLY A 159 -9.50 38.45 1.89
C GLY A 159 -10.88 38.37 1.23
N LEU A 160 -11.54 37.21 1.30
CA LEU A 160 -12.88 37.02 0.74
C LEU A 160 -13.97 37.64 1.64
N ASP A 161 -15.06 38.09 1.01
CA ASP A 161 -16.28 38.50 1.72
C ASP A 161 -17.04 37.26 2.19
N VAL A 162 -16.95 36.99 3.50
CA VAL A 162 -17.61 35.86 4.17
C VAL A 162 -18.98 36.22 4.76
N SER A 163 -19.53 37.41 4.44
CA SER A 163 -20.79 37.89 5.02
C SER A 163 -22.03 37.13 4.53
N THR A 164 -21.97 36.54 3.33
CA THR A 164 -23.10 35.84 2.70
C THR A 164 -22.63 34.68 1.83
N ASN A 165 -23.40 33.59 1.79
CA ASN A 165 -23.11 32.44 0.93
C ASN A 165 -23.13 32.78 -0.56
N ALA A 166 -23.85 33.85 -0.96
CA ALA A 166 -23.94 34.26 -2.36
C ALA A 166 -22.60 34.73 -2.97
N THR A 167 -21.59 35.06 -2.15
CA THR A 167 -20.25 35.41 -2.63
C THR A 167 -19.41 34.18 -3.04
N LEU A 168 -19.93 32.97 -2.77
CA LEU A 168 -19.28 31.67 -3.02
C LEU A 168 -17.92 31.56 -2.32
N TRP A 169 -17.79 32.18 -1.15
CA TRP A 169 -16.53 32.19 -0.40
C TRP A 169 -16.13 30.78 0.07
N LYS A 170 -17.11 29.93 0.40
CA LYS A 170 -16.86 28.53 0.81
C LYS A 170 -16.25 27.73 -0.34
N ASP A 171 -16.82 27.86 -1.54
CA ASP A 171 -16.35 27.20 -2.76
C ASP A 171 -14.91 27.59 -3.10
N LYS A 172 -14.58 28.89 -3.01
CA LYS A 172 -13.22 29.38 -3.24
C LYS A 172 -12.24 28.84 -2.19
N ALA A 173 -12.62 28.90 -0.91
CA ALA A 173 -11.74 28.47 0.17
C ALA A 173 -11.47 26.96 0.15
N VAL A 174 -12.49 26.13 -0.11
CA VAL A 174 -12.29 24.67 -0.18
C VAL A 174 -11.42 24.28 -1.38
N VAL A 175 -11.52 24.97 -2.52
CA VAL A 175 -10.63 24.74 -3.67
C VAL A 175 -9.18 25.01 -3.29
N GLU A 176 -8.89 26.16 -2.68
CA GLU A 176 -7.50 26.49 -2.27
C GLU A 176 -6.97 25.57 -1.16
N ALA A 177 -7.84 25.05 -0.28
CA ALA A 177 -7.48 24.02 0.69
C ALA A 177 -6.99 22.74 -0.01
N ASN A 178 -7.68 22.30 -1.08
CA ASN A 178 -7.29 21.14 -1.87
C ASN A 178 -6.01 21.39 -2.68
N VAL A 179 -5.83 22.60 -3.21
CA VAL A 179 -4.57 23.01 -3.87
C VAL A 179 -3.40 22.95 -2.89
N ALA A 180 -3.56 23.44 -1.65
CA ALA A 180 -2.53 23.33 -0.62
C ALA A 180 -2.16 21.87 -0.32
N VAL A 181 -3.14 20.98 -0.18
CA VAL A 181 -2.92 19.55 0.07
C VAL A 181 -2.13 18.93 -1.07
N MET A 182 -2.60 19.08 -2.32
CA MET A 182 -1.93 18.52 -3.49
C MET A 182 -0.49 19.01 -3.62
N HIS A 183 -0.28 20.33 -3.54
CA HIS A 183 1.03 20.94 -3.62
C HIS A 183 1.97 20.40 -2.52
N SER A 184 1.49 20.30 -1.29
CA SER A 184 2.32 19.90 -0.14
C SER A 184 2.75 18.44 -0.23
N PHE A 185 1.83 17.55 -0.58
CA PHE A 185 2.14 16.13 -0.76
C PHE A 185 3.13 15.92 -1.92
N GLN A 186 2.92 16.59 -3.06
CA GLN A 186 3.84 16.54 -4.20
C GLN A 186 5.23 17.09 -3.83
N LYS A 187 5.29 18.24 -3.15
CA LYS A 187 6.54 18.86 -2.69
C LYS A 187 7.31 17.95 -1.72
N ALA A 188 6.59 17.20 -0.88
CA ALA A 188 7.16 16.23 0.05
C ALA A 188 7.49 14.86 -0.60
N ASN A 189 7.24 14.69 -1.90
CA ASN A 189 7.37 13.40 -2.62
C ASN A 189 6.53 12.27 -2.00
N VAL A 190 5.34 12.61 -1.49
CA VAL A 190 4.38 11.66 -0.92
C VAL A 190 3.28 11.39 -1.94
N THR A 191 2.95 10.11 -2.13
CA THR A 191 1.91 9.68 -3.08
C THR A 191 0.54 10.24 -2.69
N ILE A 192 -0.11 10.89 -3.65
CA ILE A 192 -1.47 11.41 -3.57
C ILE A 192 -2.07 11.40 -4.99
N THR A 193 -3.39 11.36 -5.11
CA THR A 193 -4.10 11.56 -6.38
C THR A 193 -5.10 12.70 -6.26
N ASP A 194 -5.31 13.43 -7.34
CA ASP A 194 -6.44 14.36 -7.44
C ASP A 194 -7.74 13.63 -7.82
N HIS A 195 -8.87 14.23 -7.47
CA HIS A 195 -10.20 13.65 -7.67
C HIS A 195 -10.64 13.57 -9.13
N HIS A 196 -10.10 14.40 -10.04
CA HIS A 196 -10.38 14.27 -11.47
C HIS A 196 -9.70 13.05 -12.05
N SER A 197 -8.39 12.89 -11.82
CA SER A 197 -7.61 11.72 -12.25
C SER A 197 -8.17 10.42 -11.63
N ALA A 198 -8.56 10.46 -10.35
CA ALA A 198 -9.16 9.30 -9.67
C ALA A 198 -10.50 8.89 -10.32
N SER A 199 -11.36 9.86 -10.64
CA SER A 199 -12.65 9.63 -11.31
C SER A 199 -12.48 9.06 -12.72
N GLU A 200 -11.55 9.59 -13.52
CA GLU A 200 -11.24 9.06 -14.85
C GLU A 200 -10.68 7.63 -14.79
N SER A 201 -9.79 7.37 -13.83
CA SER A 201 -9.25 6.03 -13.60
C SER A 201 -10.34 5.04 -13.18
N PHE A 202 -11.29 5.47 -12.35
CA PHE A 202 -12.42 4.64 -11.92
C PHE A 202 -13.32 4.25 -13.10
N LEU A 203 -13.61 5.14 -14.04
CA LEU A 203 -14.41 4.78 -15.21
C LEU A 203 -13.71 3.76 -16.12
N LYS A 204 -12.39 3.88 -16.31
CA LYS A 204 -11.61 2.86 -17.02
C LYS A 204 -11.67 1.50 -16.29
N HIS A 205 -11.67 1.51 -14.96
CA HIS A 205 -11.85 0.29 -14.18
C HIS A 205 -13.26 -0.29 -14.39
N MET A 206 -14.31 0.52 -14.28
CA MET A 206 -15.70 0.10 -14.48
C MET A 206 -15.94 -0.49 -15.87
N GLU A 207 -15.41 0.13 -16.94
CA GLU A 207 -15.49 -0.39 -18.30
C GLU A 207 -14.83 -1.77 -18.43
N ASN A 208 -13.66 -1.95 -17.82
CA ASN A 208 -12.97 -3.23 -17.81
C ASN A 208 -13.75 -4.30 -17.06
N GLU A 209 -14.31 -4.00 -15.89
CA GLU A 209 -15.10 -4.96 -15.12
C GLU A 209 -16.41 -5.33 -15.84
N GLN A 210 -17.05 -4.36 -16.51
CA GLN A 210 -18.21 -4.62 -17.35
C GLN A 210 -17.87 -5.60 -18.48
N ARG A 211 -16.73 -5.39 -19.16
CA ARG A 211 -16.25 -6.26 -20.24
C ARG A 211 -15.83 -7.65 -19.75
N LEU A 212 -15.18 -7.75 -18.60
CA LEU A 212 -14.59 -9.00 -18.11
C LEU A 212 -15.62 -9.89 -17.40
N ARG A 213 -16.56 -9.30 -16.65
CA ARG A 213 -17.49 -10.04 -15.80
C ARG A 213 -18.93 -9.54 -15.82
N GLY A 214 -19.27 -8.57 -16.67
CA GLY A 214 -20.64 -8.11 -16.87
C GLY A 214 -21.20 -7.15 -15.81
N GLY A 215 -20.37 -6.65 -14.89
CA GLY A 215 -20.82 -5.72 -13.85
C GLY A 215 -19.71 -5.18 -12.94
N CYS A 216 -19.95 -3.99 -12.40
CA CYS A 216 -19.13 -3.35 -11.38
C CYS A 216 -20.04 -2.78 -10.27
N PRO A 217 -20.09 -3.38 -9.06
CA PRO A 217 -20.84 -2.77 -7.97
C PRO A 217 -20.21 -1.43 -7.60
N ALA A 218 -21.00 -0.38 -7.55
CA ALA A 218 -20.54 0.96 -7.24
C ALA A 218 -21.62 1.76 -6.51
N ASP A 219 -21.24 2.41 -5.41
CA ASP A 219 -22.09 3.32 -4.66
C ASP A 219 -21.82 4.76 -5.11
N TRP A 220 -22.70 5.29 -5.96
CA TRP A 220 -22.56 6.62 -6.54
C TRP A 220 -22.37 7.72 -5.47
N VAL A 221 -23.02 7.57 -4.30
CA VAL A 221 -22.94 8.55 -3.20
C VAL A 221 -21.53 8.67 -2.64
N TRP A 222 -20.76 7.58 -2.65
CA TRP A 222 -19.36 7.55 -2.19
C TRP A 222 -18.35 7.76 -3.31
N ILE A 223 -18.69 7.38 -4.54
CA ILE A 223 -17.78 7.48 -5.69
C ILE A 223 -17.65 8.93 -6.19
N VAL A 224 -18.74 9.71 -6.18
CA VAL A 224 -18.68 11.11 -6.60
C VAL A 224 -17.88 11.93 -5.58
N PRO A 225 -16.82 12.64 -5.98
CA PRO A 225 -16.03 13.45 -5.07
C PRO A 225 -16.84 14.54 -4.35
N PRO A 226 -16.47 14.91 -3.10
CA PRO A 226 -17.25 15.83 -2.26
C PRO A 226 -17.20 17.29 -2.72
N ILE A 227 -16.34 17.63 -3.67
CA ILE A 227 -16.31 18.90 -4.38
C ILE A 227 -16.31 18.62 -5.88
N SER A 228 -16.74 19.60 -6.68
CA SER A 228 -16.62 19.51 -8.13
C SER A 228 -17.35 18.30 -8.76
N GLY A 229 -18.40 17.78 -8.12
CA GLY A 229 -19.06 16.53 -8.51
C GLY A 229 -19.38 16.44 -10.01
N SER A 230 -20.22 17.34 -10.54
CA SER A 230 -20.66 17.28 -11.95
C SER A 230 -19.60 17.61 -12.99
N ILE A 231 -18.43 18.10 -12.59
CA ILE A 231 -17.28 18.27 -13.49
C ILE A 231 -16.32 17.07 -13.45
N THR A 232 -16.68 16.00 -12.72
CA THR A 232 -16.05 14.68 -12.80
C THR A 232 -16.90 13.76 -13.68
N PRO A 233 -16.29 12.81 -14.40
CA PRO A 233 -17.05 11.97 -15.31
C PRO A 233 -17.91 10.92 -14.58
N VAL A 234 -17.57 10.58 -13.32
CA VAL A 234 -18.34 9.62 -12.50
C VAL A 234 -19.72 10.13 -12.10
N PHE A 235 -19.92 11.45 -12.05
CA PHE A 235 -21.24 12.04 -11.76
C PHE A 235 -22.28 11.65 -12.81
N HIS A 236 -21.88 11.58 -14.08
CA HIS A 236 -22.78 11.30 -15.22
C HIS A 236 -22.95 9.81 -15.49
N GLN A 237 -22.26 8.94 -14.74
CA GLN A 237 -22.32 7.51 -14.91
C GLN A 237 -23.41 6.92 -13.99
N GLU A 238 -24.42 6.29 -14.58
CA GLU A 238 -25.37 5.48 -13.81
C GLU A 238 -24.66 4.25 -13.24
N MET A 239 -24.92 3.95 -11.96
CA MET A 239 -24.25 2.87 -11.23
C MET A 239 -25.28 2.00 -10.52
N LEU A 240 -25.01 0.70 -10.47
CA LEU A 240 -25.76 -0.24 -9.64
C LEU A 240 -24.95 -0.56 -8.40
N SER A 241 -25.54 -0.27 -7.23
CA SER A 241 -24.98 -0.66 -5.94
C SER A 241 -25.55 -2.02 -5.54
N TYR A 242 -24.69 -3.02 -5.41
CA TYR A 242 -25.05 -4.37 -4.97
C TYR A 242 -23.85 -5.04 -4.29
N ASN A 243 -24.13 -5.99 -3.41
CA ASN A 243 -23.10 -6.64 -2.61
C ASN A 243 -22.65 -7.95 -3.25
N LEU A 244 -21.34 -8.17 -3.30
CA LEU A 244 -20.71 -9.43 -3.70
C LEU A 244 -19.92 -9.99 -2.51
N LYS A 245 -19.50 -11.26 -2.62
CA LYS A 245 -18.51 -11.86 -1.71
C LYS A 245 -17.28 -12.29 -2.51
N PRO A 246 -16.06 -12.18 -1.96
CA PRO A 246 -15.74 -11.60 -0.66
C PRO A 246 -16.02 -10.10 -0.56
N SER A 247 -16.22 -9.59 0.65
CA SER A 247 -16.51 -8.18 0.92
C SER A 247 -15.86 -7.67 2.18
N TYR A 248 -15.68 -6.35 2.22
CA TYR A 248 -15.44 -5.63 3.46
C TYR A 248 -16.78 -5.19 4.06
N GLU A 249 -16.94 -5.40 5.36
CA GLU A 249 -18.18 -5.14 6.10
C GLU A 249 -17.90 -4.25 7.30
N TYR A 250 -18.80 -3.30 7.56
CA TYR A 250 -18.78 -2.57 8.82
C TYR A 250 -19.08 -3.51 9.99
N GLN A 251 -18.55 -3.16 11.16
CA GLN A 251 -18.76 -3.89 12.41
C GLN A 251 -18.96 -2.88 13.54
N GLU A 252 -19.68 -3.29 14.58
CA GLU A 252 -19.91 -2.43 15.74
C GLU A 252 -18.59 -2.06 16.43
N GLU A 253 -18.55 -0.83 16.94
CA GLU A 253 -17.42 -0.31 17.70
C GLU A 253 -17.14 -1.19 18.92
N PRO A 254 -15.90 -1.71 19.07
CA PRO A 254 -15.64 -2.77 20.04
C PRO A 254 -15.78 -2.30 21.49
N TRP A 255 -15.58 -1.01 21.80
CA TRP A 255 -15.81 -0.48 23.14
C TRP A 255 -17.28 -0.45 23.56
N ARG A 256 -18.23 -0.61 22.62
CA ARG A 256 -19.67 -0.68 22.91
C ARG A 256 -20.14 -2.08 23.26
N THR A 257 -19.42 -3.11 22.80
CA THR A 257 -19.82 -4.53 22.94
C THR A 257 -18.87 -5.36 23.77
N HIS A 258 -17.63 -4.90 23.98
CA HIS A 258 -16.61 -5.63 24.73
C HIS A 258 -17.01 -5.77 26.20
N VAL A 259 -16.98 -7.01 26.70
CA VAL A 259 -17.17 -7.33 28.11
C VAL A 259 -15.81 -7.33 28.80
N PHE A 260 -15.53 -6.26 29.54
CA PHE A 260 -14.29 -6.15 30.32
C PHE A 260 -14.19 -7.25 31.37
N LYS A 261 -13.01 -7.89 31.46
CA LYS A 261 -12.81 -9.00 32.40
C LYS A 261 -12.71 -8.49 33.82
N THR A 262 -13.29 -9.24 34.75
CA THR A 262 -13.25 -8.87 36.18
C THR A 262 -11.81 -8.93 36.71
N ALA A 263 -11.51 -8.17 37.77
CA ALA A 263 -10.19 -8.12 38.38
C ALA A 263 -9.68 -9.51 38.83
N GLU A 264 -10.57 -10.44 39.20
CA GLU A 264 -10.23 -11.82 39.58
C GLU A 264 -9.78 -12.68 38.39
N GLU A 265 -10.41 -12.52 37.23
CA GLU A 265 -10.01 -13.17 35.97
C GLU A 265 -8.73 -12.55 35.40
N GLY A 266 -8.61 -11.23 35.51
CA GLY A 266 -7.41 -10.46 35.16
C GLY A 266 -6.19 -10.83 36.02
N GLN A 267 -6.37 -11.11 37.32
CA GLN A 267 -5.29 -11.57 38.20
C GLN A 267 -4.89 -13.03 37.96
N LYS A 268 -5.84 -13.93 37.64
CA LYS A 268 -5.52 -15.32 37.24
C LYS A 268 -4.67 -15.36 35.95
N LYS A 269 -4.79 -14.38 35.05
CA LYS A 269 -4.06 -14.31 33.76
C LYS A 269 -2.90 -13.31 33.70
N LYS A 270 -2.83 -12.24 34.51
CA LYS A 270 -1.60 -11.43 34.72
C LYS A 270 -0.47 -12.26 35.33
N ARG A 271 -0.79 -13.44 35.87
CA ARG A 271 0.15 -14.50 36.23
C ARG A 271 0.61 -15.35 35.03
N ARG A 272 0.42 -14.90 33.79
CA ARG A 272 1.24 -15.37 32.66
C ARG A 272 2.64 -14.83 32.87
N LYS A 273 3.56 -15.74 33.22
CA LYS A 273 4.99 -15.49 33.38
C LYS A 273 5.46 -14.53 32.28
N LEU A 274 6.21 -13.48 32.65
CA LEU A 274 7.14 -12.82 31.73
C LEU A 274 7.76 -13.93 30.88
N LEU A 275 7.56 -13.86 29.56
CA LEU A 275 8.11 -14.86 28.64
C LEU A 275 9.58 -14.99 28.98
N THR A 276 9.96 -16.14 29.51
CA THR A 276 11.34 -16.37 29.88
C THR A 276 12.18 -16.24 28.62
N PHE A 277 13.44 -15.81 28.74
CA PHE A 277 14.36 -15.75 27.59
C PHE A 277 14.35 -17.04 26.75
N LYS A 278 14.08 -18.19 27.40
CA LYS A 278 13.89 -19.49 26.79
C LYS A 278 12.64 -19.61 25.91
N GLU A 279 11.52 -18.98 26.27
CA GLU A 279 10.29 -18.95 25.48
C GLU A 279 10.39 -17.99 24.30
N VAL A 280 11.00 -16.82 24.50
CA VAL A 280 11.35 -15.90 23.41
C VAL A 280 12.32 -16.57 22.44
N ALA A 281 13.39 -17.20 22.94
CA ALA A 281 14.32 -17.96 22.10
C ALA A 281 13.65 -19.13 21.37
N LYS A 282 12.66 -19.80 21.97
CA LYS A 282 11.86 -20.83 21.30
C LYS A 282 10.96 -20.24 20.21
N ALA A 283 10.33 -19.10 20.45
CA ALA A 283 9.52 -18.40 19.46
C ALA A 283 10.39 -17.91 18.29
N VAL A 284 11.54 -17.30 18.57
CA VAL A 284 12.53 -16.91 17.54
C VAL A 284 13.02 -18.14 16.78
N LYS A 285 13.35 -19.25 17.45
CA LYS A 285 13.78 -20.50 16.79
C LYS A 285 12.66 -21.11 15.95
N PHE A 286 11.41 -21.03 16.40
CA PHE A 286 10.25 -21.50 15.66
C PHE A 286 10.00 -20.64 14.42
N SER A 287 9.99 -19.31 14.57
CA SER A 287 9.86 -18.35 13.46
C SER A 287 11.01 -18.48 12.47
N ALA A 288 12.26 -18.61 12.93
CA ALA A 288 13.42 -18.86 12.07
C ALA A 288 13.31 -20.20 11.31
N LYS A 289 12.80 -21.27 11.95
CA LYS A 289 12.57 -22.56 11.30
C LYS A 289 11.42 -22.50 10.28
N LEU A 290 10.39 -21.72 10.55
CA LEU A 290 9.24 -21.53 9.66
C LEU A 290 9.61 -20.65 8.46
N MET A 291 10.34 -19.56 8.71
CA MET A 291 10.96 -18.71 7.68
C MET A 291 11.92 -19.52 6.82
N GLY A 292 12.82 -20.31 7.42
CA GLY A 292 13.74 -21.17 6.68
C GLY A 292 13.01 -22.19 5.78
N LYS A 293 11.91 -22.80 6.27
CA LYS A 293 11.08 -23.70 5.46
C LYS A 293 10.28 -22.97 4.36
N ALA A 294 9.83 -21.75 4.60
CA ALA A 294 9.12 -20.95 3.63
C ALA A 294 10.06 -20.43 2.53
N LEU A 295 11.23 -19.92 2.90
CA LEU A 295 12.31 -19.53 1.98
C LEU A 295 12.79 -20.73 1.14
N ALA A 296 13.01 -21.90 1.75
CA ALA A 296 13.43 -23.10 1.02
C ALA A 296 12.41 -23.61 -0.01
N LYS A 297 11.13 -23.20 0.08
CA LYS A 297 10.09 -23.53 -0.91
C LYS A 297 9.97 -22.48 -2.01
N ARG A 298 10.58 -21.30 -1.86
CA ARG A 298 10.52 -20.23 -2.85
C ARG A 298 11.54 -20.50 -3.96
N ILE A 299 11.19 -20.06 -5.15
CA ILE A 299 12.09 -20.12 -6.31
C ILE A 299 13.26 -19.16 -6.04
N LYS A 300 14.49 -19.62 -6.25
CA LYS A 300 15.68 -18.77 -6.13
C LYS A 300 15.72 -17.76 -7.26
N ALA A 301 15.97 -16.50 -6.93
CA ALA A 301 16.14 -15.42 -7.89
C ALA A 301 17.45 -14.68 -7.62
N THR A 302 18.33 -14.66 -8.61
CA THR A 302 19.61 -13.94 -8.52
C THR A 302 19.51 -12.68 -9.36
N ILE A 303 19.81 -11.53 -8.76
CA ILE A 303 19.82 -10.23 -9.42
C ILE A 303 21.28 -9.78 -9.50
N LEU A 304 21.84 -9.72 -10.69
CA LEU A 304 23.18 -9.20 -10.93
C LEU A 304 23.12 -7.73 -11.29
N TYR A 305 24.09 -6.95 -10.81
CA TYR A 305 24.24 -5.56 -11.22
C TYR A 305 25.67 -5.20 -11.62
N ALA A 306 25.76 -4.24 -12.55
CA ALA A 306 26.98 -3.53 -12.88
C ALA A 306 26.64 -2.04 -13.00
N SER A 307 27.50 -1.19 -12.45
CA SER A 307 27.21 0.23 -12.31
C SER A 307 28.50 1.04 -12.18
N GLU A 308 28.61 2.14 -12.93
CA GLU A 308 29.71 3.10 -12.72
C GLU A 308 29.41 4.11 -11.60
N THR A 309 28.20 4.68 -11.59
CA THR A 309 27.82 5.76 -10.65
C THR A 309 26.94 5.27 -9.49
N GLY A 310 26.85 3.96 -9.26
CA GLY A 310 26.01 3.33 -8.24
C GLY A 310 24.49 3.36 -8.48
N ARG A 311 24.00 3.91 -9.61
CA ARG A 311 22.56 3.99 -9.89
C ARG A 311 21.92 2.62 -10.18
N SER A 312 22.57 1.79 -10.99
CA SER A 312 22.07 0.44 -11.32
C SER A 312 22.11 -0.49 -10.10
N GLU A 313 23.10 -0.31 -9.22
CA GLU A 313 23.15 -0.97 -7.92
C GLU A 313 21.92 -0.63 -7.06
N LYS A 314 21.56 0.66 -6.96
CA LYS A 314 20.35 1.09 -6.22
C LYS A 314 19.09 0.44 -6.81
N TYR A 315 18.94 0.42 -8.13
CA TYR A 315 17.81 -0.25 -8.77
C TYR A 315 17.78 -1.76 -8.50
N ALA A 316 18.93 -2.44 -8.52
CA ALA A 316 19.02 -3.86 -8.20
C ALA A 316 18.61 -4.15 -6.75
N LYS A 317 19.03 -3.31 -5.80
CA LYS A 317 18.62 -3.41 -4.39
C LYS A 317 17.11 -3.22 -4.21
N VAL A 318 16.53 -2.20 -4.85
CA VAL A 318 15.08 -1.98 -4.83
C VAL A 318 14.33 -3.16 -5.45
N LEU A 319 14.80 -3.67 -6.59
CA LEU A 319 14.24 -4.84 -7.25
C LEU A 319 14.29 -6.08 -6.33
N CYS A 320 15.36 -6.25 -5.59
CA CYS A 320 15.50 -7.34 -4.62
C CYS A 320 14.49 -7.26 -3.49
N GLU A 321 14.26 -6.07 -2.93
CA GLU A 321 13.26 -5.90 -1.86
C GLU A 321 11.87 -6.28 -2.36
N ILE A 322 11.53 -5.90 -3.61
CA ILE A 322 10.28 -6.30 -4.24
C ILE A 322 10.23 -7.83 -4.44
N PHE A 323 11.31 -8.43 -4.95
CA PHE A 323 11.36 -9.85 -5.25
C PHE A 323 11.39 -10.74 -4.00
N LYS A 324 11.93 -10.26 -2.87
CA LYS A 324 11.95 -10.98 -1.58
C LYS A 324 10.55 -11.33 -1.06
N HIS A 325 9.49 -10.69 -1.55
CA HIS A 325 8.12 -11.06 -1.18
C HIS A 325 7.68 -12.41 -1.77
N ALA A 326 8.18 -12.78 -2.96
CA ALA A 326 7.76 -13.98 -3.69
C ALA A 326 8.88 -15.00 -3.93
N PHE A 327 10.14 -14.55 -3.97
CA PHE A 327 11.32 -15.34 -4.32
C PHE A 327 12.33 -15.38 -3.16
N ASP A 328 13.21 -16.38 -3.16
CA ASP A 328 14.45 -16.35 -2.40
C ASP A 328 15.46 -15.52 -3.20
N ALA A 329 15.32 -14.20 -3.09
CA ALA A 329 16.01 -13.23 -3.94
C ALA A 329 17.32 -12.73 -3.31
N LYS A 330 18.40 -12.70 -4.10
CA LYS A 330 19.70 -12.12 -3.72
C LYS A 330 20.19 -11.14 -4.79
N VAL A 331 20.98 -10.15 -4.37
CA VAL A 331 21.67 -9.21 -5.26
C VAL A 331 23.17 -9.43 -5.17
N LEU A 332 23.84 -9.47 -6.32
CA LEU A 332 25.29 -9.61 -6.41
C LEU A 332 25.85 -8.61 -7.43
N CYS A 333 27.05 -8.10 -7.19
CA CYS A 333 27.78 -7.40 -8.24
C CYS A 333 28.21 -8.41 -9.30
N MET A 334 28.26 -8.00 -10.57
CA MET A 334 28.70 -8.89 -11.65
C MET A 334 30.18 -9.30 -11.50
N GLU A 335 31.03 -8.41 -10.99
CA GLU A 335 32.45 -8.70 -10.69
C GLU A 335 32.61 -9.80 -9.62
N ASP A 336 31.68 -9.87 -8.66
CA ASP A 336 31.68 -10.88 -7.60
C ASP A 336 30.97 -12.19 -8.02
N TYR A 337 30.42 -12.27 -9.23
CA TYR A 337 29.62 -13.40 -9.69
C TYR A 337 30.44 -14.37 -10.53
N ASP A 338 30.64 -15.59 -10.01
CA ASP A 338 31.26 -16.68 -10.77
C ASP A 338 30.33 -17.17 -11.89
N PRO A 339 30.70 -17.00 -13.18
CA PRO A 339 29.85 -17.39 -14.31
C PRO A 339 29.53 -18.89 -14.38
N VAL A 340 30.30 -19.76 -13.72
CA VAL A 340 30.01 -21.20 -13.63
C VAL A 340 28.67 -21.48 -12.94
N HIS A 341 28.22 -20.58 -12.07
CA HIS A 341 26.91 -20.72 -11.41
C HIS A 341 25.73 -20.47 -12.34
N LEU A 342 25.93 -19.91 -13.53
CA LEU A 342 24.86 -19.51 -14.44
C LEU A 342 23.94 -20.68 -14.82
N GLU A 343 24.50 -21.88 -15.00
CA GLU A 343 23.74 -23.10 -15.34
C GLU A 343 22.83 -23.58 -14.19
N HIS A 344 23.10 -23.15 -12.96
CA HIS A 344 22.39 -23.57 -11.76
C HIS A 344 21.37 -22.52 -11.28
N GLU A 345 21.32 -21.34 -11.91
CA GLU A 345 20.38 -20.29 -11.56
C GLU A 345 18.98 -20.63 -12.07
N THR A 346 17.98 -20.54 -11.18
CA THR A 346 16.58 -20.81 -11.55
C THR A 346 15.91 -19.59 -12.19
N LEU A 347 16.30 -18.38 -11.75
CA LEU A 347 15.87 -17.11 -12.31
C LEU A 347 17.01 -16.11 -12.15
N LEU A 348 17.48 -15.54 -13.26
CA LEU A 348 18.50 -14.50 -13.27
C LEU A 348 17.91 -13.19 -13.81
N LEU A 349 18.16 -12.09 -13.09
CA LEU A 349 17.82 -10.72 -13.50
C LEU A 349 19.12 -9.93 -13.59
N VAL A 350 19.25 -9.08 -14.61
CA VAL A 350 20.48 -8.33 -14.87
C VAL A 350 20.14 -6.84 -14.93
N VAL A 351 20.76 -6.05 -14.05
CA VAL A 351 20.54 -4.61 -13.92
C VAL A 351 21.87 -3.89 -14.16
N THR A 352 22.10 -3.41 -15.37
CA THR A 352 23.37 -2.78 -15.74
C THR A 352 23.17 -1.39 -16.33
N SER A 353 24.09 -0.46 -16.03
CA SER A 353 24.22 0.77 -16.84
C SER A 353 24.95 0.44 -18.15
N THR A 354 24.86 1.29 -19.16
CA THR A 354 25.62 1.15 -20.40
C THR A 354 26.26 2.48 -20.81
N PHE A 355 27.40 2.42 -21.49
CA PHE A 355 28.09 3.60 -22.05
C PHE A 355 27.91 3.66 -23.55
N GLY A 356 27.64 4.87 -24.08
CA GLY A 356 27.65 5.20 -25.50
C GLY A 356 26.94 4.20 -26.41
N ASN A 357 27.69 3.21 -26.90
CA ASN A 357 27.28 2.19 -27.86
C ASN A 357 26.68 0.90 -27.23
N GLY A 358 26.53 0.84 -25.90
CA GLY A 358 25.94 -0.31 -25.21
C GLY A 358 26.93 -1.18 -24.44
N ASP A 359 28.16 -0.71 -24.23
CA ASP A 359 29.19 -1.42 -23.48
C ASP A 359 28.83 -1.48 -21.98
N PRO A 360 29.12 -2.61 -21.29
CA PRO A 360 28.90 -2.72 -19.85
C PRO A 360 29.87 -1.84 -19.06
N PRO A 361 29.56 -1.51 -17.79
CA PRO A 361 30.46 -0.85 -16.86
C PRO A 361 31.67 -1.73 -16.54
N GLU A 362 32.74 -1.13 -15.99
CA GLU A 362 33.99 -1.85 -15.61
C GLU A 362 33.70 -3.11 -14.77
N ASN A 363 32.87 -2.99 -13.73
CA ASN A 363 32.46 -4.11 -12.86
C ASN A 363 31.48 -5.12 -13.51
N GLY A 364 31.23 -5.01 -14.81
CA GLY A 364 30.43 -5.94 -15.61
C GLY A 364 31.11 -6.41 -16.89
N GLU A 365 32.35 -5.98 -17.18
CA GLU A 365 33.04 -6.30 -18.43
C GLU A 365 33.34 -7.80 -18.58
N GLU A 366 33.85 -8.43 -17.53
CA GLU A 366 34.21 -9.85 -17.56
C GLU A 366 32.99 -10.75 -17.76
N PHE A 367 31.92 -10.47 -17.00
CA PHE A 367 30.64 -11.16 -17.15
C PHE A 367 30.03 -10.93 -18.55
N GLY A 368 30.12 -9.72 -19.08
CA GLY A 368 29.69 -9.40 -20.44
C GLY A 368 30.47 -10.16 -21.52
N ARG A 369 31.80 -10.28 -21.36
CA ARG A 369 32.67 -11.06 -22.26
C ARG A 369 32.29 -12.53 -22.25
N PHE A 370 32.10 -13.10 -21.07
CA PHE A 370 31.66 -14.49 -20.89
C PHE A 370 30.33 -14.77 -21.62
N LEU A 371 29.33 -13.90 -21.49
CA LEU A 371 28.05 -14.07 -22.20
C LEU A 371 28.19 -14.01 -23.73
N MET A 372 29.11 -13.18 -24.24
CA MET A 372 29.39 -13.09 -25.67
C MET A 372 30.12 -14.32 -26.22
N GLU A 373 31.02 -14.91 -25.44
CA GLU A 373 31.68 -16.19 -25.77
C GLU A 373 30.67 -17.35 -25.80
N LEU A 374 29.81 -17.43 -24.78
CA LEU A 374 28.73 -18.44 -24.70
C LEU A 374 27.77 -18.37 -25.91
N ARG A 375 27.54 -17.16 -26.44
CA ARG A 375 26.75 -16.95 -27.67
C ARG A 375 27.46 -17.47 -28.91
N ARG A 376 28.78 -17.30 -29.03
CA ARG A 376 29.56 -17.72 -30.20
C ARG A 376 29.58 -19.24 -30.32
N ASP A 377 29.73 -19.94 -29.20
CA ASP A 377 29.76 -21.41 -29.13
C ASP A 377 28.43 -22.06 -29.54
N HIS A 378 27.30 -21.37 -29.33
CA HIS A 378 25.97 -21.83 -29.80
C HIS A 378 25.65 -21.50 -31.25
N THR A 379 26.37 -20.55 -31.88
CA THR A 379 26.17 -20.21 -33.31
C THR A 379 27.09 -20.97 -34.27
N GLY A 380 28.08 -21.72 -33.74
CA GLY A 380 29.05 -22.50 -34.51
C GLY A 380 28.60 -23.90 -34.94
N SER A 381 27.42 -24.37 -34.51
CA SER A 381 26.91 -25.70 -34.86
C SER A 381 25.44 -25.64 -35.29
N GLU A 382 25.16 -25.32 -36.56
CA GLU A 382 24.04 -25.88 -37.34
C GLU A 382 23.98 -25.27 -38.75
N ASP A 383 24.48 -26.03 -39.73
CA ASP A 383 24.11 -25.92 -41.14
C ASP A 383 22.82 -26.72 -41.37
N ARG A 384 21.66 -26.07 -41.64
CA ARG A 384 20.55 -26.50 -42.55
C ARG A 384 19.31 -25.56 -42.51
N PRO A 385 18.40 -25.62 -43.51
CA PRO A 385 17.86 -24.42 -44.15
C PRO A 385 16.55 -23.87 -43.57
N ARG A 386 16.32 -22.59 -43.88
CA ARG A 386 15.15 -21.76 -43.57
C ARG A 386 13.79 -22.47 -43.69
N ALA A 387 13.04 -22.47 -42.58
CA ALA A 387 11.58 -22.53 -42.59
C ALA A 387 10.95 -21.62 -41.52
N ARG A 388 10.22 -20.61 -42.02
CA ARG A 388 9.04 -19.91 -41.45
C ARG A 388 9.16 -19.18 -40.09
N ASN A 389 9.23 -17.86 -40.21
CA ASN A 389 8.60 -16.82 -39.38
C ASN A 389 8.37 -17.18 -37.91
N HIS A 390 9.39 -16.92 -37.08
CA HIS A 390 9.17 -16.44 -35.72
C HIS A 390 9.44 -14.94 -35.72
N GLN A 391 8.45 -14.15 -35.29
CA GLN A 391 8.60 -12.73 -35.02
C GLN A 391 9.70 -12.53 -33.96
N THR A 392 10.88 -12.14 -34.41
CA THR A 392 11.85 -11.45 -33.56
C THR A 392 11.24 -10.12 -33.13
N GLY A 393 10.88 -10.00 -31.85
CA GLY A 393 10.48 -8.73 -31.26
C GLY A 393 11.61 -7.71 -31.43
N LYS A 394 11.30 -6.62 -32.14
CA LYS A 394 12.19 -5.47 -32.31
C LYS A 394 12.60 -4.91 -30.94
N LEU A 395 13.87 -4.51 -30.85
CA LEU A 395 14.35 -3.55 -29.87
C LEU A 395 13.61 -2.22 -30.11
N THR A 396 12.51 -1.96 -29.39
CA THR A 396 11.81 -0.68 -29.47
C THR A 396 12.51 0.34 -28.59
N ARG A 397 13.18 1.29 -29.25
CA ARG A 397 13.69 2.54 -28.69
C ARG A 397 12.52 3.38 -28.17
N ALA A 398 12.33 3.45 -26.85
CA ALA A 398 11.59 4.54 -26.25
C ALA A 398 12.46 5.80 -26.32
N LYS A 399 12.03 6.80 -27.09
CA LYS A 399 12.67 8.13 -27.07
C LYS A 399 12.28 8.81 -25.75
N GLY A 400 13.28 9.09 -24.92
CA GLY A 400 13.17 9.97 -23.76
C GLY A 400 13.01 9.22 -22.43
N GLU A 401 14.09 8.59 -21.97
CA GLU A 401 14.48 8.38 -20.55
C GLU A 401 15.59 7.32 -20.52
N SER A 402 16.76 7.66 -19.99
CA SER A 402 17.99 6.85 -20.09
C SER A 402 18.08 5.76 -19.01
N HIS A 403 17.11 4.86 -18.91
CA HIS A 403 17.19 3.67 -18.05
C HIS A 403 16.68 2.41 -18.75
N PHE A 404 17.59 1.49 -19.08
CA PHE A 404 17.23 0.15 -19.58
C PHE A 404 17.09 -0.83 -18.41
N ILE A 405 15.94 -1.49 -18.31
CA ILE A 405 15.75 -2.76 -17.60
C ILE A 405 15.60 -3.82 -18.69
N CYS A 406 16.57 -4.72 -18.84
CA CYS A 406 16.48 -5.82 -19.80
C CYS A 406 16.00 -7.09 -19.09
N PHE A 407 14.77 -7.53 -19.35
CA PHE A 407 14.28 -8.83 -18.92
C PHE A 407 14.81 -9.91 -19.88
N TYR A 408 15.86 -10.63 -19.49
CA TYR A 408 16.21 -11.86 -20.18
C TYR A 408 15.37 -13.02 -19.63
N ARG A 409 14.41 -13.48 -20.44
CA ARG A 409 13.77 -14.78 -20.26
C ARG A 409 14.67 -15.82 -20.93
N VAL A 410 15.65 -16.38 -20.20
CA VAL A 410 16.37 -17.56 -20.69
C VAL A 410 15.42 -18.76 -20.59
N ILE A 411 14.65 -18.97 -21.65
CA ILE A 411 14.16 -20.29 -22.01
C ILE A 411 15.30 -20.93 -22.80
N LEU A 412 15.83 -22.06 -22.31
CA LEU A 412 16.21 -23.25 -23.10
C LEU A 412 16.94 -24.27 -22.20
N ARG A 413 16.17 -25.17 -21.56
CA ARG A 413 16.50 -26.57 -21.15
C ARG A 413 15.69 -27.06 -19.93
N ALA A 414 14.36 -26.95 -20.00
CA ALA A 414 13.45 -27.82 -19.24
C ALA A 414 12.48 -28.57 -20.19
N LEU A 415 12.94 -28.84 -21.42
CA LEU A 415 12.23 -29.62 -22.44
C LEU A 415 13.20 -30.57 -23.15
N ASN A 416 13.91 -31.41 -22.38
CA ASN A 416 14.40 -32.71 -22.85
C ASN A 416 14.90 -33.54 -21.66
N ASN A 417 13.96 -34.06 -20.88
CA ASN A 417 13.98 -35.36 -20.18
C ASN A 417 13.09 -35.31 -18.93
N ASN A 418 11.82 -35.68 -19.10
CA ASN A 418 11.21 -36.79 -18.35
C ASN A 418 9.75 -36.93 -18.82
N GLY A 419 9.41 -38.14 -19.24
CA GLY A 419 8.15 -38.47 -19.88
C GLY A 419 6.94 -38.23 -18.99
N SER A 420 5.91 -37.66 -19.61
CA SER A 420 4.53 -37.79 -19.15
C SER A 420 3.63 -37.71 -20.38
N GLN A 421 2.90 -38.80 -20.63
CA GLN A 421 1.95 -38.96 -21.73
C GLN A 421 0.85 -37.89 -21.65
N ARG A 422 0.49 -37.29 -22.79
CA ARG A 422 -0.72 -36.47 -22.93
C ARG A 422 -1.94 -37.39 -22.96
N SER A 423 -2.87 -37.20 -22.03
CA SER A 423 -4.25 -37.66 -22.18
C SER A 423 -4.96 -36.87 -23.30
N PRO A 424 -5.85 -37.48 -24.10
CA PRO A 424 -6.59 -36.77 -25.15
C PRO A 424 -7.66 -35.84 -24.55
N PRO A 425 -8.03 -34.75 -25.25
CA PRO A 425 -9.04 -33.80 -24.80
C PRO A 425 -10.46 -34.41 -24.82
N ILE A 426 -11.27 -33.99 -23.85
CA ILE A 426 -12.71 -34.26 -23.74
C ILE A 426 -13.44 -33.48 -24.86
N PRO A 427 -14.37 -34.07 -25.61
CA PRO A 427 -15.11 -33.37 -26.64
C PRO A 427 -16.21 -32.45 -26.05
N ASP A 428 -16.41 -31.30 -26.69
CA ASP A 428 -17.44 -30.33 -26.34
C ASP A 428 -18.87 -30.91 -26.43
N PRO A 429 -19.80 -30.46 -25.58
CA PRO A 429 -21.20 -30.89 -25.66
C PRO A 429 -21.88 -30.32 -26.92
N PRO A 430 -22.82 -31.06 -27.53
CA PRO A 430 -23.52 -30.61 -28.73
C PRO A 430 -24.48 -29.46 -28.40
N PRO A 431 -24.75 -28.58 -29.38
CA PRO A 431 -25.63 -27.44 -29.18
C PRO A 431 -27.08 -27.88 -29.06
N SER A 432 -27.79 -27.27 -28.09
CA SER A 432 -29.24 -27.21 -28.02
C SER A 432 -29.68 -25.82 -27.60
#